data_AF-A0A6B3IFW4-F1
#
_entry.id   AF-A0A6B3IFW4-F1
#
_cell.length_a   1.000
_cell.length_b   1.000
_cell.length_c   1.000
_cell.angle_alpha   90.00
_cell.angle_beta   90.00
_cell.angle_gamma   90.00
#
_symmetry.space_group_name_H-M   'P 1'
#
loop_
_entity.id
_entity.type
_entity.pdbx_description
1 polymer ?
#
loop_
_entity_poly.entity_id
_entity_poly.type
_entity_poly.pdbx_seq_one_letter_code
_entity_poly.pdbx_strand_id
1 'polypeptide(L)'
;MSVLRWIRRNLIVIAGLLTLAYMILPNIVVMVFSFNKPNGRFNYEWQRFSLDAWKDPCGVADLCGSLSLSLQIAFWATLGATALGTMVAFALVRYRFRARGAISSLIFLPMAMPEVVMAASLLTLFLN
;
A
#
# COMPACT_ATOMS: atom_id res chain seq x y z
N MET A 1 12.27 16.48 40.07
CA MET A 1 13.36 15.92 39.21
C MET A 1 13.12 14.48 38.72
N SER A 2 12.01 13.81 39.07
CA SER A 2 11.70 12.43 38.63
C SER A 2 11.08 12.36 37.22
N VAL A 3 10.18 13.29 36.90
CA VAL A 3 9.46 13.33 35.61
C VAL A 3 10.41 13.53 34.42
N LEU A 4 11.36 14.46 34.54
CA LEU A 4 12.31 14.73 33.45
C LEU A 4 13.24 13.54 33.14
N ARG A 5 13.63 12.76 34.17
CA ARG A 5 14.41 11.52 33.98
C ARG A 5 13.56 10.40 33.39
N TRP A 6 12.28 10.32 33.74
CA TRP A 6 11.34 9.36 33.15
C TRP A 6 11.07 9.68 31.68
N ILE A 7 10.84 10.95 31.34
CA ILE A 7 10.67 11.40 29.95
C ILE A 7 11.93 11.11 29.14
N ARG A 8 13.12 11.46 29.66
CA ARG A 8 14.39 11.19 28.97
C ARG A 8 14.65 9.70 28.76
N ARG A 9 14.23 8.84 29.71
CA ARG A 9 14.34 7.38 29.60
C ARG A 9 13.36 6.78 28.58
N ASN A 10 12.17 7.37 28.44
CA ASN A 10 11.12 6.90 27.52
C ASN A 10 11.02 7.73 26.25
N LEU A 11 11.98 8.63 25.98
CA LEU A 11 11.89 9.61 24.91
C LEU A 11 11.74 8.95 23.53
N ILE A 12 12.46 7.85 23.29
CA ILE A 12 12.38 7.07 22.06
C ILE A 12 10.98 6.44 21.91
N VAL A 13 10.42 5.91 23.00
CA VAL A 13 9.09 5.29 22.99
C VAL A 13 8.02 6.34 22.74
N ILE A 14 8.10 7.50 23.41
CA ILE A 14 7.17 8.61 23.24
C ILE A 14 7.25 9.15 21.81
N ALA A 15 8.45 9.38 21.28
CA ALA A 15 8.65 9.83 19.91
C ALA A 15 8.13 8.80 18.90
N GLY A 16 8.40 7.50 19.11
CA GLY A 16 7.87 6.42 18.27
C GLY A 16 6.34 6.37 18.27
N LEU A 17 5.71 6.48 19.44
CA LEU A 17 4.27 6.54 19.58
C LEU A 17 3.66 7.76 18.91
N LEU A 18 4.28 8.94 19.05
CA LEU A 18 3.84 10.16 18.37
C LEU A 18 3.93 10.03 16.85
N THR A 19 5.03 9.46 16.33
CA THR A 19 5.18 9.20 14.90
C THR A 19 4.12 8.24 14.38
N LEU A 20 3.89 7.13 15.09
CA LEU A 20 2.84 6.18 14.71
C LEU A 20 1.46 6.82 14.76
N ALA A 21 1.15 7.60 15.80
CA ALA A 21 -0.11 8.32 15.93
C ALA A 21 -0.29 9.30 14.75
N TYR A 22 0.76 10.03 14.38
CA TYR A 22 0.73 10.94 13.24
C TYR A 22 0.48 10.21 11.91
N MET A 23 1.14 9.06 11.67
CA MET A 23 0.92 8.27 10.45
C MET A 23 -0.48 7.64 10.38
N ILE A 24 -1.06 7.28 11.52
CA ILE A 24 -2.39 6.66 11.60
C ILE A 24 -3.50 7.73 11.53
N LEU A 25 -3.23 8.97 11.94
CA LEU A 25 -4.18 10.08 11.96
C LEU A 25 -5.00 10.23 10.66
N PRO A 26 -4.42 10.30 9.44
CA PRO A 26 -5.22 10.41 8.22
C PRO A 26 -6.12 9.20 7.97
N ASN A 27 -5.70 7.99 8.36
CA ASN A 27 -6.52 6.78 8.26
C ASN A 27 -7.72 6.85 9.21
N ILE A 28 -7.53 7.38 10.42
CA ILE A 28 -8.63 7.62 11.37
C ILE A 28 -9.59 8.66 10.80
N VAL A 29 -9.09 9.74 10.19
CA VAL A 29 -9.96 10.74 9.54
C VAL A 29 -10.82 10.07 8.47
N VAL A 30 -10.22 9.29 7.56
CA VAL A 30 -10.97 8.54 6.53
C VAL A 30 -11.99 7.58 7.16
N MET A 31 -11.61 6.89 8.24
CA MET A 31 -12.50 5.98 8.97
C MET A 31 -13.70 6.71 9.58
N VAL A 32 -13.49 7.89 10.18
CA VAL A 32 -14.57 8.73 10.73
C VAL A 32 -15.47 9.22 9.59
N PHE A 33 -14.88 9.70 8.49
CA PHE A 33 -15.64 10.16 7.31
C PHE A 33 -16.39 9.04 6.57
N SER A 34 -16.04 7.76 6.80
CA SER A 34 -16.83 6.61 6.32
C SER A 34 -18.24 6.58 6.91
N PHE A 35 -18.44 7.20 8.08
CA PHE A 35 -19.76 7.35 8.71
C PHE A 35 -20.48 8.64 8.29
N ASN A 36 -19.94 9.42 7.36
CA ASN A 36 -20.58 10.62 6.85
C ASN A 36 -21.46 10.31 5.63
N LYS A 37 -22.67 10.87 5.57
CA LYS A 37 -23.53 10.84 4.37
C LYS A 37 -23.36 12.15 3.59
N PRO A 38 -22.50 12.18 2.54
CA PRO A 38 -22.28 13.40 1.76
C PRO A 38 -23.51 13.78 0.93
N ASN A 39 -23.73 15.08 0.76
CA ASN A 39 -24.71 15.61 -0.21
C ASN A 39 -24.02 15.69 -1.58
N GLY A 40 -23.82 14.54 -2.25
CA GLY A 40 -23.18 14.45 -3.56
C GLY A 40 -22.07 13.40 -3.62
N ARG A 41 -21.19 13.49 -4.63
CA ARG A 41 -20.10 12.52 -4.86
C ARG A 41 -18.84 12.81 -4.04
N PHE A 42 -18.76 13.97 -3.39
CA PHE A 42 -17.58 14.44 -2.68
C PHE A 42 -17.82 14.46 -1.17
N ASN A 43 -16.89 13.88 -0.41
CA ASN A 43 -16.98 13.72 1.03
C ASN A 43 -15.91 14.56 1.76
N TYR A 44 -15.94 15.89 1.55
CA TYR A 44 -14.96 16.82 2.14
C TYR A 44 -15.45 17.53 3.40
N GLU A 45 -16.77 17.61 3.58
CA GLU A 45 -17.39 18.28 4.73
C GLU A 45 -18.26 17.30 5.51
N TRP A 46 -18.20 17.36 6.84
CA TRP A 46 -19.08 16.59 7.71
C TRP A 46 -20.51 17.12 7.58
N GLN A 47 -21.43 16.25 7.13
CA GLN A 47 -22.83 16.61 6.92
C GLN A 47 -23.70 15.92 7.96
N ARG A 48 -23.75 14.58 7.94
CA ARG A 48 -24.69 13.77 8.74
C ARG A 48 -24.08 12.40 9.04
N PHE A 49 -24.25 11.92 10.27
CA PHE A 49 -23.86 10.55 10.63
C PHE A 49 -24.81 9.53 9.98
N SER A 50 -24.24 8.54 9.29
CA SER A 50 -24.99 7.43 8.69
C SER A 50 -24.18 6.13 8.65
N LEU A 51 -24.89 5.01 8.78
CA LEU A 51 -24.35 3.65 8.62
C LEU A 51 -24.72 3.04 7.26
N ASP A 52 -25.33 3.82 6.36
CA ASP A 52 -25.85 3.31 5.08
C ASP A 52 -24.73 2.69 4.22
N ALA A 53 -23.53 3.28 4.23
CA ALA A 53 -22.36 2.78 3.49
C ALA A 53 -21.90 1.38 3.95
N TRP A 54 -22.19 1.01 5.20
CA TRP A 54 -21.81 -0.29 5.76
C TRP A 54 -22.92 -1.35 5.59
N LYS A 55 -24.15 -0.92 5.34
CA LYS A 55 -25.30 -1.83 5.17
C LYS A 55 -25.36 -2.45 3.78
N ASP A 56 -25.03 -1.66 2.76
CA ASP A 56 -25.00 -2.14 1.38
C ASP A 56 -23.67 -1.75 0.71
N PRO A 57 -22.56 -2.40 1.10
CA PRO A 57 -21.25 -2.13 0.50
C PRO A 57 -21.23 -2.48 -1.00
N CYS A 58 -22.05 -3.42 -1.47
CA CYS A 58 -22.18 -3.72 -2.90
C CYS A 58 -23.17 -2.81 -3.63
N GLY A 59 -23.84 -1.89 -2.94
CA GLY A 59 -24.81 -0.96 -3.55
C GLY A 59 -24.19 0.08 -4.47
N VAL A 60 -22.87 0.26 -4.40
CA VAL A 60 -22.10 1.07 -5.35
C VAL A 60 -21.78 0.24 -6.59
N ALA A 61 -22.14 0.76 -7.76
CA ALA A 61 -21.93 0.10 -9.06
C ALA A 61 -20.49 -0.44 -9.18
N ASP A 62 -20.38 -1.74 -9.46
CA ASP A 62 -19.14 -2.49 -9.65
C ASP A 62 -18.14 -2.49 -8.48
N LEU A 63 -18.52 -2.12 -7.26
CA LEU A 63 -17.58 -2.16 -6.13
C LEU A 63 -17.13 -3.58 -5.81
N CYS A 64 -18.08 -4.50 -5.64
CA CYS A 64 -17.78 -5.89 -5.30
C CYS A 64 -17.14 -6.65 -6.46
N GLY A 65 -17.51 -6.33 -7.71
CA GLY A 65 -16.82 -6.82 -8.91
C GLY A 65 -15.36 -6.40 -8.93
N SER A 66 -15.09 -5.09 -8.79
CA SER A 66 -13.74 -4.52 -8.76
C SER A 66 -12.88 -5.11 -7.63
N LEU A 67 -13.45 -5.25 -6.41
CA LEU A 67 -12.76 -5.84 -5.27
C LEU A 67 -12.34 -7.30 -5.56
N SER A 68 -13.25 -8.10 -6.10
CA SER A 68 -12.95 -9.51 -6.41
C SER A 68 -11.87 -9.63 -7.49
N LEU A 69 -11.90 -8.77 -8.51
CA LEU A 69 -10.89 -8.71 -9.56
C LEU A 69 -9.52 -8.32 -8.98
N SER A 70 -9.47 -7.28 -8.13
CA SER A 70 -8.23 -6.87 -7.46
C SER A 70 -7.63 -7.99 -6.62
N LEU A 71 -8.46 -8.73 -5.87
CA LEU A 71 -8.00 -9.86 -5.06
C LEU A 71 -7.45 -11.01 -5.93
N GLN A 72 -8.11 -11.34 -7.03
CA GLN A 72 -7.64 -12.38 -7.96
C GLN A 72 -6.30 -12.00 -8.60
N ILE A 73 -6.18 -10.76 -9.09
CA ILE A 73 -4.93 -10.26 -9.69
C ILE A 73 -3.81 -10.27 -8.63
N ALA A 74 -4.08 -9.75 -7.43
CA ALA A 74 -3.10 -9.71 -6.35
C ALA A 74 -2.62 -11.11 -5.96
N PHE A 75 -3.51 -12.09 -5.90
CA PHE A 75 -3.17 -13.47 -5.58
C PHE A 75 -2.20 -14.07 -6.61
N TRP A 76 -2.56 -14.02 -7.89
CA TRP A 76 -1.73 -14.59 -8.97
C TRP A 76 -0.41 -13.83 -9.14
N ALA A 77 -0.43 -12.50 -9.03
CA ALA A 77 0.77 -11.67 -9.09
C ALA A 77 1.73 -12.00 -7.94
N THR A 78 1.22 -12.11 -6.70
CA THR A 78 2.04 -12.45 -5.53
C THR A 78 2.64 -13.84 -5.66
N LEU A 79 1.84 -14.83 -6.10
CA LEU A 79 2.32 -16.20 -6.29
C LEU A 79 3.44 -16.27 -7.34
N GLY A 80 3.22 -15.65 -8.51
CA GLY A 80 4.21 -15.61 -9.58
C GLY A 80 5.48 -14.86 -9.18
N ALA A 81 5.33 -13.67 -8.58
CA ALA A 81 6.46 -12.86 -8.13
C ALA A 81 7.28 -13.55 -7.03
N THR A 82 6.62 -14.23 -6.09
CA THR A 82 7.31 -14.95 -5.01
C THR A 82 8.05 -16.16 -5.54
N ALA A 83 7.42 -16.96 -6.42
CA ALA A 83 8.06 -18.12 -7.02
C ALA A 83 9.29 -17.73 -7.85
N LEU A 84 9.14 -16.77 -8.77
CA LEU A 84 10.23 -16.27 -9.61
C LEU A 84 11.32 -15.59 -8.76
N GLY A 85 10.94 -14.71 -7.84
CA GLY A 85 11.86 -14.01 -6.95
C GLY A 85 12.68 -14.98 -6.09
N THR A 86 12.05 -16.03 -5.56
CA THR A 86 12.74 -17.06 -4.75
C THR A 86 13.73 -17.85 -5.60
N MET A 87 13.36 -18.25 -6.83
CA MET A 87 14.29 -18.94 -7.74
C MET A 87 15.50 -18.08 -8.09
N VAL A 88 15.28 -16.80 -8.41
CA VAL A 88 16.36 -15.85 -8.72
C VAL A 88 17.25 -15.60 -7.51
N ALA A 89 16.67 -15.42 -6.32
CA ALA A 89 17.41 -15.25 -5.08
C ALA A 89 18.29 -16.48 -4.79
N PHE A 90 17.75 -17.69 -4.95
CA PHE A 90 18.50 -18.92 -4.76
C PHE A 90 19.69 -19.02 -5.73
N ALA A 91 19.46 -18.71 -7.02
CA ALA A 91 20.50 -18.72 -8.04
C ALA A 91 21.63 -17.71 -7.73
N LEU A 92 21.29 -16.48 -7.34
CA LEU A 92 22.25 -15.41 -7.06
C LEU A 92 23.06 -15.63 -5.78
N VAL A 93 22.50 -16.31 -4.79
CA VAL A 93 23.18 -16.60 -3.51
C VAL A 93 24.07 -17.83 -3.62
N ARG A 94 23.60 -18.89 -4.30
CA ARG A 94 24.30 -20.19 -4.32
C ARG A 94 25.29 -20.35 -5.47
N TYR A 95 25.08 -19.69 -6.61
CA TYR A 95 25.92 -19.88 -7.80
C TYR A 95 26.75 -18.64 -8.13
N ARG A 96 27.98 -18.87 -8.60
CA ARG A 96 28.86 -17.82 -9.16
C ARG A 96 28.87 -17.97 -10.67
N PHE A 97 28.16 -17.09 -11.37
CA PHE A 97 28.07 -17.08 -12.84
C PHE A 97 28.40 -15.69 -13.42
N ARG A 98 28.85 -15.65 -14.67
CA ARG A 98 29.34 -14.41 -15.31
C ARG A 98 28.28 -13.31 -15.41
N ALA A 99 27.01 -13.66 -15.63
CA ALA A 99 25.91 -12.72 -15.77
C ALA A 99 25.33 -12.20 -14.43
N ARG A 100 25.90 -12.56 -13.28
CA ARG A 100 25.39 -12.21 -11.94
C ARG A 100 25.23 -10.70 -11.74
N GLY A 101 26.17 -9.91 -12.23
CA GLY A 101 26.12 -8.44 -12.16
C GLY A 101 24.95 -7.86 -12.95
N ALA A 102 24.76 -8.32 -14.20
CA ALA A 102 23.67 -7.85 -15.06
C ALA A 102 22.28 -8.17 -14.46
N ILE A 103 22.09 -9.40 -13.96
CA ILE A 103 20.83 -9.79 -13.31
C ILE A 103 20.57 -8.96 -12.05
N SER A 104 21.61 -8.71 -11.25
CA SER A 104 21.46 -7.89 -10.04
C SER A 104 21.02 -6.46 -10.38
N SER A 105 21.64 -5.84 -11.39
CA SER A 105 21.24 -4.50 -11.86
C SER A 105 19.81 -4.46 -12.39
N LEU A 106 19.37 -5.52 -13.10
CA LEU A 106 18.03 -5.61 -13.67
C LEU A 106 16.94 -5.71 -12.58
N ILE A 107 17.26 -6.28 -11.42
CA ILE A 107 16.35 -6.33 -10.25
C ILE A 107 16.21 -4.97 -9.59
N PHE A 108 17.28 -4.17 -9.54
CA PHE A 108 17.26 -2.84 -8.92
C PHE A 108 16.68 -1.75 -9.83
N LEU A 109 16.78 -1.90 -11.15
CA LEU A 109 16.24 -0.99 -12.14
C LEU A 109 14.77 -0.59 -11.87
N PRO A 110 13.81 -1.54 -11.75
CA PRO A 110 12.41 -1.20 -11.51
C PRO A 110 12.19 -0.55 -10.12
N MET A 111 13.04 -0.80 -9.13
CA MET A 111 12.94 -0.13 -7.83
C MET A 111 13.34 1.35 -7.87
N ALA A 112 14.21 1.72 -8.83
CA ALA A 112 14.62 3.10 -9.04
C ALA A 112 13.70 3.86 -10.02
N MET A 113 12.92 3.13 -10.82
CA MET A 113 12.01 3.74 -11.79
C MET A 113 10.79 4.35 -11.08
N PRO A 114 10.33 5.55 -11.50
CA PRO A 114 9.07 6.09 -11.01
C PRO A 114 7.91 5.17 -11.43
N GLU A 115 7.07 4.78 -10.48
CA GLU A 115 5.93 3.88 -10.72
C GLU A 115 4.97 4.41 -11.80
N VAL A 116 4.79 5.74 -11.86
CA VAL A 116 3.96 6.41 -12.86
C VAL A 116 4.48 6.17 -14.28
N VAL A 117 5.80 6.21 -14.47
CA VAL A 117 6.44 5.97 -15.77
C VAL A 117 6.28 4.50 -16.16
N MET A 118 6.45 3.59 -15.20
CA MET A 118 6.23 2.16 -15.41
C MET A 118 4.77 1.88 -15.82
N ALA A 119 3.79 2.46 -15.13
CA ALA A 119 2.38 2.33 -15.47
C ALA A 119 2.06 2.84 -16.88
N ALA A 120 2.58 4.01 -17.26
CA ALA A 120 2.40 4.56 -18.60
C ALA A 120 3.01 3.64 -19.68
N SER A 121 4.19 3.07 -19.43
CA SER A 121 4.85 2.15 -20.37
C SER A 121 4.07 0.84 -20.56
N LEU A 122 3.54 0.26 -19.48
CA LEU A 122 2.67 -0.92 -19.53
C LEU A 122 1.39 -0.61 -20.28
N LEU A 123 0.77 0.54 -20.03
CA LEU A 123 -0.40 1.00 -20.75
C LEU A 123 -0.14 1.06 -22.26
N THR A 124 0.96 1.68 -22.68
CA THR A 124 1.34 1.73 -24.10
C THR A 124 1.67 0.37 -24.69
N LEU A 125 2.21 -0.56 -23.90
CA LEU A 125 2.56 -1.91 -24.38
C LEU A 125 1.33 -2.79 -24.62
N PHE A 126 0.25 -2.59 -23.84
CA PHE A 126 -0.94 -3.43 -23.88
C PHE A 126 -2.13 -2.82 -24.64
N LEU A 127 -2.18 -1.48 -24.80
CA LEU A 127 -3.27 -0.79 -25.49
C LEU A 127 -2.93 -0.31 -26.91
N ASN A 128 -1.66 -0.33 -27.28
CA ASN A 128 -1.18 0.06 -28.61
C ASN A 128 -0.77 -1.20 -29.38
#